data_AF-A0A6B2LCA5-F1
#
_entry.id   AF-A0A6B2LCA5-F1
#
_cell.length_a   1.000
_cell.length_b   1.000
_cell.length_c   1.000
_cell.angle_alpha   90.00
_cell.angle_beta   90.00
_cell.angle_gamma   90.00
#
_symmetry.space_group_name_H-M   'P 1'
#
loop_
_entity.id
_entity.type
_entity.pdbx_description
1 polymer ?
#
loop_
_entity_poly.entity_id
_entity_poly.type
_entity_poly.pdbx_seq_one_letter_code
_entity_poly.pdbx_strand_id
1 'polypeptide(L)'
;MTVLITIWGARLTYNFWRKGGYSSGEEDYRWPFLRRVVPNKVLFHLFNLFFIAIYQNILLYLFTSPLVVCHQHSGRVPFGLADVALTGAFMVLLAGESIADQQQWDFQSKKWALIKANQKRTGAHLAGFFVDGLFRYSRHPNAFCEIMLWWVVYGFSVVATGQWLNPSVWGTFLLTLLFQGSTTLTEYISKSKYPTYGVYQKTTSRLIPLPPTNRRLLEETIKKLENQKTD
;
A
#
# COMPACT_ATOMS: atom_id res chain seq x y z
N MET A 1 -21.68 6.17 4.02
CA MET A 1 -20.46 5.41 4.36
C MET A 1 -20.48 3.98 3.84
N THR A 2 -21.54 3.18 4.06
CA THR A 2 -21.60 1.77 3.60
C THR A 2 -21.19 1.59 2.14
N VAL A 3 -21.76 2.37 1.23
CA VAL A 3 -21.40 2.34 -0.20
C VAL A 3 -19.91 2.57 -0.44
N LEU A 4 -19.30 3.56 0.22
CA LEU A 4 -17.87 3.87 0.10
C LEU A 4 -17.00 2.68 0.52
N ILE A 5 -17.34 2.06 1.65
CA ILE A 5 -16.60 0.91 2.19
C ILE A 5 -16.82 -0.33 1.31
N THR A 6 -18.03 -0.53 0.76
CA THR A 6 -18.29 -1.60 -0.20
C THR A 6 -17.44 -1.43 -1.46
N ILE A 7 -17.31 -0.22 -2.00
CA ILE A 7 -16.47 0.05 -3.17
C ILE A 7 -15.00 -0.20 -2.84
N TRP A 8 -14.51 0.29 -1.69
CA TRP A 8 -13.14 0.02 -1.24
C TRP A 8 -12.86 -1.48 -1.08
N GLY A 9 -13.80 -2.22 -0.46
CA GLY A 9 -13.71 -3.67 -0.29
C GLY A 9 -13.71 -4.41 -1.62
N ALA A 10 -14.59 -4.05 -2.55
CA ALA A 10 -14.63 -4.61 -3.90
C ALA A 10 -13.30 -4.40 -4.64
N ARG A 11 -12.72 -3.19 -4.54
CA ARG A 11 -11.40 -2.89 -5.10
C ARG A 11 -10.30 -3.77 -4.48
N LEU A 12 -10.28 -3.89 -3.14
CA LEU A 12 -9.31 -4.72 -2.43
C LEU A 12 -9.42 -6.19 -2.86
N THR A 13 -10.65 -6.74 -2.86
CA THR A 13 -10.95 -8.11 -3.30
C THR A 13 -10.50 -8.35 -4.74
N TYR A 14 -10.83 -7.44 -5.66
CA TYR A 14 -10.39 -7.54 -7.06
C TYR A 14 -8.87 -7.49 -7.19
N ASN A 15 -8.20 -6.57 -6.49
CA ASN A 15 -6.74 -6.43 -6.55
C ASN A 15 -6.01 -7.65 -5.98
N PHE A 16 -6.58 -8.29 -4.96
CA PHE A 16 -6.07 -9.53 -4.38
C PHE A 16 -6.32 -10.73 -5.32
N TRP A 17 -7.52 -10.84 -5.89
CA TRP A 17 -7.89 -11.89 -6.85
C TRP A 17 -6.97 -11.90 -8.07
N ARG A 18 -6.80 -10.76 -8.74
CA ARG A 18 -5.99 -10.70 -9.97
C ARG A 18 -4.53 -11.08 -9.75
N LYS A 19 -4.01 -10.88 -8.53
CA LYS A 19 -2.64 -11.26 -8.13
C LYS A 19 -2.52 -12.74 -7.75
N GLY A 20 -3.59 -13.55 -7.91
CA GLY A 20 -3.59 -14.97 -7.58
C GLY A 20 -3.84 -15.26 -6.11
N GLY A 21 -4.28 -14.29 -5.30
CA GLY A 21 -4.43 -14.45 -3.85
C GLY A 21 -5.44 -15.51 -3.40
N TYR A 22 -6.33 -15.96 -4.30
CA TYR A 22 -7.28 -17.04 -4.05
C TYR A 22 -6.86 -18.40 -4.66
N SER A 23 -5.68 -18.48 -5.26
CA SER A 23 -5.12 -19.72 -5.79
C SER A 23 -4.47 -20.54 -4.69
N SER A 24 -4.69 -21.86 -4.71
CA SER A 24 -4.07 -22.78 -3.75
C SER A 24 -2.55 -22.77 -3.86
N GLY A 25 -1.86 -22.62 -2.72
CA GLY A 25 -0.39 -22.65 -2.64
C GLY A 25 0.31 -21.31 -2.90
N GLU A 26 -0.44 -20.25 -3.25
CA GLU A 26 0.10 -18.90 -3.31
C GLU A 26 0.28 -18.33 -1.90
N GLU A 27 1.45 -17.75 -1.63
CA GLU A 27 1.73 -17.02 -0.40
C GLU A 27 2.41 -15.68 -0.69
N ASP A 28 2.21 -14.71 0.19
CA ASP A 28 2.90 -13.43 0.07
C ASP A 28 4.42 -13.62 0.13
N TYR A 29 5.15 -13.01 -0.80
CA TYR A 29 6.61 -13.13 -0.92
C TYR A 29 7.39 -12.72 0.34
N ARG A 30 6.77 -11.96 1.26
CA ARG A 30 7.35 -11.59 2.56
C ARG A 30 7.43 -12.79 3.51
N TRP A 31 6.56 -13.78 3.38
CA TRP A 31 6.53 -14.97 4.24
C TRP A 31 7.77 -15.86 4.11
N PRO A 32 8.23 -16.25 2.91
CA PRO A 32 9.51 -16.92 2.73
C PRO A 32 10.68 -16.14 3.34
N PHE A 33 10.69 -14.82 3.20
CA PHE A 33 11.73 -13.97 3.78
C PHE A 33 11.68 -14.01 5.32
N LEU A 34 10.50 -13.85 5.92
CA LEU A 34 10.33 -13.90 7.38
C LEU A 34 10.72 -15.26 7.96
N ARG A 35 10.43 -16.37 7.27
CA ARG A 35 10.88 -17.71 7.70
C ARG A 35 12.40 -17.87 7.69
N ARG A 36 13.11 -17.16 6.82
CA ARG A 36 14.59 -17.14 6.82
C ARG A 36 15.15 -16.32 7.97
N VAL A 37 14.48 -15.22 8.34
CA VAL A 37 14.88 -14.35 9.47
C VAL A 37 14.54 -14.98 10.82
N VAL A 38 13.42 -15.72 10.91
CA VAL A 38 12.96 -16.42 12.11
C VAL A 38 12.92 -17.94 11.84
N PRO A 39 14.08 -18.62 11.85
CA PRO A 39 14.14 -20.05 11.51
C PRO A 39 13.57 -20.96 12.61
N ASN A 40 13.46 -20.46 13.85
CA ASN A 40 12.87 -21.23 14.95
C ASN A 40 11.36 -21.39 14.73
N LYS A 41 10.91 -22.64 14.56
CA LYS A 41 9.51 -22.99 14.26
C LYS A 41 8.56 -22.52 15.36
N VAL A 42 8.91 -22.68 16.63
CA VAL A 42 8.05 -22.28 17.76
C VAL A 42 7.87 -20.76 17.74
N LEU A 43 8.97 -20.01 17.59
CA LEU A 43 8.90 -18.55 17.51
C LEU A 43 8.10 -18.08 16.28
N PHE A 44 8.23 -18.76 15.14
CA PHE A 44 7.44 -18.46 13.95
C PHE A 44 5.94 -18.76 14.16
N HIS A 45 5.59 -19.85 14.85
CA HIS A 45 4.19 -20.13 15.21
C HIS A 45 3.61 -19.11 16.20
N LEU A 46 4.38 -18.71 17.21
CA LEU A 46 3.98 -17.64 18.13
C LEU A 46 3.79 -16.31 17.39
N PHE A 47 4.69 -15.97 16.47
CA PHE A 47 4.53 -14.81 15.60
C PHE A 47 3.22 -14.88 14.80
N ASN A 48 2.93 -16.01 14.16
CA ASN A 48 1.69 -16.17 13.40
C ASN A 48 0.44 -16.03 14.29
N LEU A 49 0.47 -16.62 15.49
CA LEU A 49 -0.64 -16.53 16.44
C LEU A 49 -0.88 -15.09 16.91
N PHE A 50 0.15 -14.43 17.43
CA PHE A 50 -0.02 -13.10 18.03
C PHE A 50 -0.12 -11.99 16.99
N PHE A 51 0.66 -12.06 15.91
CA PHE A 51 0.67 -11.02 14.90
C PHE A 51 -0.42 -11.20 13.85
N ILE A 52 -0.52 -12.37 13.21
CA ILE A 52 -1.52 -12.57 12.16
C ILE A 52 -2.90 -12.82 12.77
N ALA A 53 -3.05 -13.86 13.59
CA ALA A 53 -4.37 -14.30 14.03
C ALA A 53 -5.01 -13.30 15.01
N ILE A 54 -4.23 -12.75 15.94
CA ILE A 54 -4.75 -11.83 16.95
C ILE A 54 -4.66 -10.38 16.45
N TYR A 55 -3.46 -9.84 16.24
CA TYR A 55 -3.28 -8.41 15.97
C TYR A 55 -3.94 -7.95 14.67
N GLN A 56 -3.84 -8.67 13.55
CA GLN A 56 -4.48 -8.24 12.29
C GLN A 56 -6.01 -8.23 12.39
N ASN A 57 -6.63 -9.20 13.09
CA ASN A 57 -8.08 -9.23 13.27
C ASN A 57 -8.57 -8.10 14.20
N ILE A 58 -7.84 -7.83 15.29
CA ILE A 58 -8.13 -6.69 16.16
C ILE A 58 -7.97 -5.38 15.37
N LEU A 59 -6.92 -5.27 14.56
CA LEU A 59 -6.69 -4.08 13.75
C LEU A 59 -7.83 -3.84 12.74
N LEU A 60 -8.29 -4.89 12.05
CA LEU A 60 -9.43 -4.84 11.13
C LEU A 60 -10.70 -4.32 11.82
N TYR A 61 -10.99 -4.83 13.01
CA TYR A 61 -12.09 -4.32 13.84
C TYR A 61 -11.89 -2.85 14.22
N LEU A 62 -10.68 -2.48 14.67
CA LEU A 62 -10.43 -1.12 15.17
C LEU A 62 -10.52 -0.06 14.07
N PHE A 63 -9.94 -0.27 12.88
CA PHE A 63 -10.00 0.76 11.83
C PHE A 63 -11.38 0.88 11.19
N THR A 64 -12.23 -0.14 11.32
CA THR A 64 -13.64 -0.08 10.89
C THR A 64 -14.58 0.48 11.97
N SER A 65 -14.12 0.65 13.21
CA SER A 65 -14.91 1.22 14.31
C SER A 65 -15.52 2.61 14.05
N PRO A 66 -14.95 3.52 13.22
CA PRO A 66 -15.61 4.78 12.86
C PRO A 66 -17.01 4.58 12.26
N LEU A 67 -17.26 3.47 11.55
CA LEU A 67 -18.57 3.16 10.97
C LEU A 67 -19.62 2.94 12.08
N VAL A 68 -19.23 2.23 13.15
CA VAL A 68 -20.09 1.98 14.31
C VAL A 68 -20.41 3.30 15.02
N VAL A 69 -19.40 4.15 15.22
CA VAL A 69 -19.58 5.48 15.83
C VAL A 69 -20.57 6.32 15.01
N CYS A 70 -20.42 6.36 13.69
CA CYS A 70 -21.34 7.08 12.81
C CYS A 70 -22.76 6.50 12.85
N HIS A 71 -22.89 5.18 12.92
CA HIS A 71 -24.20 4.52 13.05
C HIS A 71 -24.90 4.89 14.36
N GLN A 72 -24.19 4.88 15.49
CA GLN A 72 -24.73 5.24 16.81
C GLN A 72 -25.20 6.70 16.91
N HIS A 73 -24.67 7.57 16.05
CA HIS A 73 -25.03 8.99 15.98
C HIS A 73 -25.96 9.32 14.80
N SER A 74 -26.43 8.30 14.07
CA SER A 74 -27.33 8.48 12.93
C SER A 74 -28.64 9.13 13.39
N GLY A 75 -29.08 10.15 12.64
CA GLY A 75 -30.29 10.92 12.94
C GLY A 75 -30.10 12.03 13.99
N ARG A 76 -28.94 12.13 14.65
CA ARG A 76 -28.62 13.23 15.58
C ARG A 76 -27.95 14.41 14.89
N VAL A 77 -27.11 14.12 13.89
CA VAL A 77 -26.40 15.12 13.09
C VAL A 77 -26.92 15.02 11.65
N PRO A 78 -27.45 16.09 11.06
CA PRO A 78 -27.88 16.08 9.67
C PRO A 78 -26.66 16.00 8.75
N PHE A 79 -26.84 15.37 7.59
CA PHE A 79 -25.83 15.33 6.55
C PHE A 79 -25.45 16.75 6.10
N GLY A 80 -24.17 17.07 6.12
CA GLY A 80 -23.67 18.43 5.88
C GLY A 80 -22.53 18.52 4.87
N LEU A 81 -22.00 19.73 4.69
CA LEU A 81 -20.88 19.99 3.77
C LEU A 81 -19.61 19.21 4.16
N ALA A 82 -19.40 18.96 5.45
CA ALA A 82 -18.27 18.16 5.91
C ALA A 82 -18.35 16.70 5.39
N ASP A 83 -19.54 16.10 5.39
CA ASP A 83 -19.74 14.74 4.85
C ASP A 83 -19.48 14.69 3.34
N VAL A 84 -19.89 15.73 2.61
CA VAL A 84 -19.63 15.87 1.16
C VAL A 84 -18.12 15.99 0.90
N ALA A 85 -17.43 16.83 1.66
CA ALA A 85 -15.99 17.03 1.52
C ALA A 85 -15.21 15.74 1.84
N LEU A 86 -15.55 15.05 2.93
CA LEU A 86 -14.95 13.76 3.30
C LEU A 86 -15.25 12.68 2.25
N THR A 87 -16.46 12.65 1.70
CA THR A 87 -16.82 11.74 0.60
C THR A 87 -15.97 12.03 -0.65
N GLY A 88 -15.81 13.30 -1.01
CA GLY A 88 -14.94 13.70 -2.13
C GLY A 88 -13.49 13.29 -1.91
N ALA A 89 -12.95 13.56 -0.71
CA ALA A 89 -11.58 13.16 -0.34
C ALA A 89 -11.40 11.64 -0.40
N PHE A 90 -12.38 10.87 0.10
CA PHE A 90 -12.38 9.41 0.02
C PHE A 90 -12.31 8.94 -1.43
N MET A 91 -13.14 9.49 -2.31
CA MET A 91 -13.18 9.08 -3.72
C MET A 91 -11.90 9.42 -4.47
N VAL A 92 -11.28 10.58 -4.19
CA VAL A 92 -9.98 10.96 -4.77
C VAL A 92 -8.88 9.99 -4.32
N LEU A 93 -8.83 9.64 -3.03
CA LEU A 93 -7.84 8.71 -2.49
C LEU A 93 -8.05 7.30 -3.03
N LEU A 94 -9.30 6.83 -3.11
CA LEU A 94 -9.64 5.54 -3.68
C LEU A 94 -9.26 5.45 -5.17
N ALA A 95 -9.50 6.52 -5.93
CA ALA A 95 -9.07 6.60 -7.33
C ALA A 95 -7.54 6.59 -7.44
N GLY A 96 -6.85 7.38 -6.62
CA GLY A 96 -5.38 7.41 -6.57
C GLY A 96 -4.78 6.04 -6.23
N GLU A 97 -5.36 5.33 -5.27
CA GLU A 97 -4.96 3.97 -4.91
C GLU A 97 -5.18 2.99 -6.08
N SER A 98 -6.35 3.06 -6.72
CA SER A 98 -6.70 2.20 -7.85
C SER A 98 -5.77 2.43 -9.05
N ILE A 99 -5.42 3.69 -9.33
CA ILE A 99 -4.45 4.06 -10.38
C ILE A 99 -3.06 3.52 -10.04
N ALA A 100 -2.59 3.71 -8.80
CA ALA A 100 -1.29 3.20 -8.35
C ALA A 100 -1.20 1.67 -8.47
N ASP A 101 -2.26 0.98 -8.04
CA ASP A 101 -2.36 -0.46 -8.17
C ASP A 101 -2.36 -0.92 -9.63
N GLN A 102 -3.08 -0.22 -10.51
CA GLN A 102 -3.12 -0.55 -11.94
C GLN A 102 -1.76 -0.32 -12.61
N GLN A 103 -1.10 0.81 -12.34
CA GLN A 103 0.24 1.11 -12.85
C GLN A 103 1.25 0.03 -12.46
N GLN A 104 1.21 -0.42 -11.20
CA GLN A 104 2.07 -1.48 -10.72
C GLN A 104 1.73 -2.83 -11.36
N TRP A 105 0.44 -3.13 -11.52
CA TRP A 105 -0.03 -4.35 -12.18
C TRP A 105 0.46 -4.44 -13.63
N ASP A 106 0.25 -3.40 -14.42
CA ASP A 106 0.65 -3.35 -15.83
C ASP A 106 2.16 -3.53 -15.99
N PHE A 107 2.93 -2.84 -15.13
CA PHE A 107 4.38 -2.96 -15.13
C PHE A 107 4.86 -4.37 -14.80
N GLN A 108 4.34 -4.98 -13.72
CA GLN A 108 4.78 -6.32 -13.29
C GLN A 108 4.32 -7.39 -14.29
N SER A 109 3.08 -7.31 -14.78
CA SER A 109 2.54 -8.22 -15.80
C SER A 109 3.42 -8.21 -17.05
N LYS A 110 3.77 -7.03 -17.56
CA LYS A 110 4.66 -6.90 -18.72
C LYS A 110 6.06 -7.43 -18.42
N LYS A 111 6.63 -7.09 -17.26
CA LYS A 111 7.95 -7.59 -16.85
C LYS A 111 8.00 -9.12 -16.79
N TRP A 112 6.98 -9.76 -16.22
CA TRP A 112 6.90 -11.22 -16.14
C TRP A 112 6.65 -11.87 -17.50
N ALA A 113 5.86 -11.25 -18.37
CA ALA A 113 5.69 -11.70 -19.75
C ALA A 113 7.04 -11.70 -20.52
N LEU A 114 7.83 -10.62 -20.39
CA LEU A 114 9.16 -10.54 -20.99
C LEU A 114 10.11 -11.62 -20.45
N ILE A 115 10.08 -11.88 -19.13
CA ILE A 115 10.89 -12.95 -18.51
C ILE A 115 10.47 -14.33 -19.05
N LYS A 116 9.17 -14.62 -19.11
CA LYS A 116 8.65 -15.90 -19.59
C LYS A 116 8.98 -16.13 -21.07
N ALA A 117 8.96 -15.08 -21.88
CA ALA A 117 9.33 -15.12 -23.29
C ALA A 117 10.85 -15.06 -23.54
N ASN A 118 11.67 -15.03 -22.47
CA ASN A 118 13.12 -14.85 -22.53
C ASN A 118 13.56 -13.64 -23.39
N GLN A 119 12.76 -12.57 -23.39
CA GLN A 119 13.02 -11.37 -24.18
C GLN A 119 13.94 -10.39 -23.43
N LYS A 120 14.74 -9.63 -24.19
CA LYS A 120 15.62 -8.60 -23.64
C LYS A 120 14.78 -7.54 -22.91
N ARG A 121 15.14 -7.26 -21.66
CA ARG A 121 14.53 -6.20 -20.85
C ARG A 121 15.38 -4.94 -20.92
N THR A 122 14.71 -3.79 -21.00
CA THR A 122 15.33 -2.46 -21.04
C THR A 122 14.66 -1.53 -20.02
N GLY A 123 15.32 -0.42 -19.71
CA GLY A 123 14.91 0.65 -18.82
C GLY A 123 14.43 0.15 -17.46
N ALA A 124 13.24 0.62 -17.07
CA ALA A 124 12.59 0.24 -15.83
C ALA A 124 12.34 -1.27 -15.71
N HIS A 125 12.05 -1.98 -16.82
CA HIS A 125 11.86 -3.44 -16.78
C HIS A 125 13.16 -4.20 -16.51
N LEU A 126 14.31 -3.64 -16.92
CA LEU A 126 15.63 -4.16 -16.55
C LEU A 126 15.94 -3.87 -15.09
N ALA A 127 15.71 -2.63 -14.64
CA ALA A 127 15.88 -2.21 -13.25
C ALA A 127 14.97 -3.02 -12.30
N GLY A 128 13.80 -3.42 -12.78
CA GLY A 128 12.90 -4.37 -12.13
C GLY A 128 11.81 -3.76 -11.26
N PHE A 129 11.66 -2.45 -11.23
CA PHE A 129 10.64 -1.72 -10.47
C PHE A 129 10.12 -0.51 -11.28
N PHE A 130 8.90 -0.09 -10.96
CA PHE A 130 8.22 1.02 -11.63
C PHE A 130 8.56 2.36 -10.97
N VAL A 131 8.81 3.39 -11.79
CA VAL A 131 9.32 4.71 -11.36
C VAL A 131 8.58 5.89 -11.99
N ASP A 132 7.52 5.62 -12.75
CA ASP A 132 6.74 6.63 -13.47
C ASP A 132 5.34 6.79 -12.87
N GLY A 133 4.51 7.65 -13.47
CA GLY A 133 3.15 7.90 -12.97
C GLY A 133 3.15 8.39 -11.52
N LEU A 134 2.34 7.78 -10.66
CA LEU A 134 2.29 8.12 -9.24
C LEU A 134 3.57 7.72 -8.50
N PHE A 135 4.26 6.69 -8.99
CA PHE A 135 5.52 6.21 -8.41
C PHE A 135 6.66 7.21 -8.59
N ARG A 136 6.52 8.19 -9.48
CA ARG A 136 7.44 9.34 -9.58
C ARG A 136 7.48 10.19 -8.29
N TYR A 137 6.35 10.28 -7.58
CA TYR A 137 6.18 11.21 -6.46
C TYR A 137 6.26 10.52 -5.11
N SER A 138 5.89 9.24 -5.05
CA SER A 138 5.96 8.42 -3.84
C SER A 138 6.33 7.01 -4.24
N ARG A 139 7.21 6.35 -3.48
CA ARG A 139 7.57 4.95 -3.73
C ARG A 139 6.43 3.98 -3.37
N HIS A 140 5.52 4.40 -2.50
CA HIS A 140 4.34 3.64 -2.06
C HIS A 140 3.08 4.51 -2.13
N PRO A 141 2.66 4.96 -3.33
CA PRO A 141 1.54 5.87 -3.48
C PRO A 141 0.21 5.20 -3.10
N ASN A 142 0.07 3.90 -3.36
CA ASN A 142 -1.08 3.10 -2.91
C ASN A 142 -1.15 3.02 -1.37
N ALA A 143 -0.03 2.77 -0.69
CA ALA A 143 0.01 2.76 0.77
C ALA A 143 -0.35 4.13 1.37
N PHE A 144 0.12 5.23 0.77
CA PHE A 144 -0.28 6.57 1.19
C PHE A 144 -1.80 6.77 1.06
N CYS A 145 -2.37 6.40 -0.09
CA CYS A 145 -3.80 6.52 -0.31
C CYS A 145 -4.61 5.69 0.68
N GLU A 146 -4.22 4.42 0.92
CA GLU A 146 -4.87 3.54 1.89
C GLU A 146 -4.82 4.13 3.31
N ILE A 147 -3.66 4.60 3.78
CA ILE A 147 -3.54 5.21 5.11
C ILE A 147 -4.44 6.45 5.21
N MET A 148 -4.34 7.37 4.25
CA MET A 148 -5.14 8.61 4.27
C MET A 148 -6.64 8.34 4.14
N LEU A 149 -7.04 7.31 3.39
CA LEU A 149 -8.43 6.91 3.24
C LEU A 149 -9.02 6.53 4.60
N TRP A 150 -8.28 5.81 5.45
CA TRP A 150 -8.73 5.48 6.81
C TRP A 150 -8.73 6.67 7.77
N TRP A 151 -7.86 7.66 7.57
CA TRP A 151 -7.97 8.95 8.26
C TRP A 151 -9.21 9.74 7.83
N VAL A 152 -9.59 9.68 6.56
CA VAL A 152 -10.87 10.26 6.08
C VAL A 152 -12.07 9.52 6.66
N VAL A 153 -12.02 8.18 6.73
CA VAL A 153 -13.06 7.37 7.40
C VAL A 153 -13.19 7.74 8.88
N TYR A 154 -12.06 7.97 9.57
CA TYR A 154 -12.06 8.50 10.93
C TYR A 154 -12.67 9.93 11.00
N GLY A 155 -12.42 10.78 10.01
CA GLY A 155 -13.02 12.11 9.91
C GLY A 155 -14.54 12.11 9.97
N PHE A 156 -15.21 11.08 9.42
CA PHE A 156 -16.66 10.94 9.57
C PHE A 156 -17.09 10.73 11.03
N SER A 157 -16.31 10.00 11.84
CA SER A 157 -16.64 9.83 13.27
C SER A 157 -16.46 11.13 14.05
N VAL A 158 -15.49 11.96 13.66
CA VAL A 158 -15.31 13.30 14.22
C VAL A 158 -16.53 14.18 13.92
N VAL A 159 -17.01 14.18 12.67
CA VAL A 159 -18.22 14.93 12.28
C VAL A 159 -19.45 14.42 13.03
N ALA A 160 -19.63 13.11 13.10
CA ALA A 160 -20.80 12.49 13.74
C ALA A 160 -20.84 12.71 15.27
N THR A 161 -19.69 12.79 15.93
CA THR A 161 -19.59 13.00 17.39
C THR A 161 -19.43 14.46 17.80
N GLY A 162 -18.97 15.32 16.88
CA GLY A 162 -18.51 16.68 17.20
C GLY A 162 -17.20 16.71 18.00
N GLN A 163 -16.52 15.57 18.18
CA GLN A 163 -15.30 15.46 18.98
C GLN A 163 -14.11 15.11 18.09
N TRP A 164 -13.09 15.98 18.11
CA TRP A 164 -11.84 15.78 17.37
C TRP A 164 -11.07 14.53 17.78
N LEU A 165 -11.22 14.08 19.03
CA LEU A 165 -10.60 12.87 19.55
C LEU A 165 -11.70 11.96 20.11
N ASN A 166 -11.76 10.74 19.60
CA ASN A 166 -12.64 9.70 20.09
C ASN A 166 -11.94 8.33 19.92
N PRO A 167 -12.35 7.27 20.64
CA PRO A 167 -11.62 6.00 20.67
C PRO A 167 -11.41 5.34 19.30
N SER A 168 -12.22 5.66 18.29
CA SER A 168 -12.08 5.09 16.94
C SER A 168 -10.80 5.51 16.20
N VAL A 169 -10.07 6.52 16.70
CA VAL A 169 -8.78 6.95 16.13
C VAL A 169 -7.70 5.88 16.20
N TRP A 170 -7.75 5.01 17.21
CA TRP A 170 -6.73 3.99 17.43
C TRP A 170 -6.58 3.03 16.25
N GLY A 171 -7.68 2.73 15.55
CA GLY A 171 -7.64 1.89 14.37
C GLY A 171 -6.79 2.47 13.25
N THR A 172 -7.05 3.71 12.81
CA THR A 172 -6.28 4.35 11.74
C THR A 172 -4.83 4.65 12.17
N PHE A 173 -4.61 4.98 13.45
CA PHE A 173 -3.28 5.17 14.00
C PHE A 173 -2.44 3.89 13.96
N LEU A 174 -2.96 2.78 14.48
CA LEU A 174 -2.27 1.49 14.45
C LEU A 174 -2.06 0.98 13.02
N LEU A 175 -3.02 1.22 12.12
CA LEU A 175 -2.87 0.90 10.70
C LEU A 175 -1.70 1.69 10.09
N THR A 176 -1.59 2.98 10.39
CA THR A 176 -0.46 3.82 9.96
C THR A 176 0.88 3.23 10.41
N LEU A 177 0.99 2.79 11.67
CA LEU A 177 2.20 2.15 12.21
C LEU A 177 2.52 0.82 11.52
N LEU A 178 1.49 -0.02 11.26
CA LEU A 178 1.66 -1.26 10.51
C LEU A 178 2.25 -0.99 9.12
N PHE A 179 1.75 0.03 8.43
CA PHE A 179 2.30 0.43 7.12
C PHE A 179 3.74 0.93 7.20
N GLN A 180 4.16 1.58 8.29
CA GLN A 180 5.58 1.92 8.49
C GLN A 180 6.46 0.67 8.55
N GLY A 181 6.05 -0.37 9.29
CA GLY A 181 6.78 -1.64 9.32
C GLY A 181 6.79 -2.35 7.97
N SER A 182 5.61 -2.49 7.37
CA SER A 182 5.37 -3.21 6.12
C SER A 182 6.16 -2.63 4.94
N THR A 183 6.12 -1.30 4.77
CA THR A 183 6.83 -0.64 3.66
C THR A 183 8.35 -0.62 3.89
N THR A 184 8.84 -0.58 5.14
CA THR A 184 10.27 -0.71 5.44
C THR A 184 10.79 -2.08 5.03
N LEU A 185 10.08 -3.14 5.40
CA LEU A 185 10.42 -4.51 5.01
C LEU A 185 10.41 -4.67 3.48
N THR A 186 9.40 -4.12 2.83
CA THR A 186 9.27 -4.17 1.36
C THR A 186 10.43 -3.46 0.66
N GLU A 187 10.86 -2.30 1.17
CA GLU A 187 12.02 -1.59 0.64
C GLU A 187 13.33 -2.33 0.89
N TYR A 188 13.49 -2.96 2.05
CA TYR A 188 14.65 -3.79 2.34
C TYR A 188 14.76 -4.95 1.35
N ILE A 189 13.68 -5.70 1.13
CA ILE A 189 13.64 -6.80 0.16
C ILE A 189 13.93 -6.29 -1.26
N SER A 190 13.35 -5.15 -1.64
CA SER A 190 13.54 -4.56 -2.97
C SER A 190 14.98 -4.10 -3.19
N LYS A 191 15.60 -3.49 -2.19
CA LYS A 191 17.01 -3.06 -2.23
C LYS A 191 17.96 -4.25 -2.37
N SER A 192 17.69 -5.36 -1.69
CA SER A 192 18.49 -6.59 -1.81
C SER A 192 18.34 -7.27 -3.17
N LYS A 193 17.22 -7.04 -3.88
CA LYS A 193 16.92 -7.65 -5.17
C LYS A 193 17.36 -6.81 -6.37
N TYR A 194 17.27 -5.49 -6.28
CA TYR A 194 17.45 -4.58 -7.41
C TYR A 194 18.60 -3.60 -7.13
N PRO A 195 19.75 -3.70 -7.83
CA PRO A 195 20.94 -2.89 -7.55
C PRO A 195 20.71 -1.38 -7.58
N THR A 196 19.81 -0.92 -8.46
CA THR A 196 19.53 0.51 -8.67
C THR A 196 18.47 1.07 -7.72
N TYR A 197 17.80 0.23 -6.92
CA TYR A 197 16.71 0.66 -6.03
C TYR A 197 17.19 1.60 -4.92
N GLY A 198 18.44 1.46 -4.46
CA GLY A 198 19.02 2.39 -3.50
C GLY A 198 19.10 3.84 -4.00
N VAL A 199 19.22 4.05 -5.31
CA VAL A 199 19.16 5.39 -5.92
C VAL A 199 17.71 5.89 -5.94
N TYR A 200 16.74 5.02 -6.23
CA TYR A 200 15.33 5.37 -6.17
C TYR A 200 14.89 5.80 -4.76
N GLN A 201 15.40 5.13 -3.72
CA GLN A 201 15.16 5.52 -2.32
C GLN A 201 15.68 6.92 -1.96
N LYS A 202 16.74 7.39 -2.62
CA LYS A 202 17.33 8.72 -2.38
C LYS A 202 16.63 9.85 -3.15
N THR A 203 15.94 9.51 -4.24
CA THR A 203 15.47 10.50 -5.23
C THR A 203 13.97 10.75 -5.17
N THR A 204 13.20 9.81 -4.62
CA THR A 204 11.74 9.84 -4.57
C THR A 204 11.29 9.76 -3.12
N SER A 205 10.18 10.39 -2.72
CA SER A 205 9.67 10.26 -1.34
C SER A 205 9.14 8.86 -1.05
N ARG A 206 9.17 8.42 0.22
CA ARG A 206 8.70 7.08 0.60
C ARG A 206 7.18 6.92 0.52
N LEU A 207 6.46 7.78 1.25
CA LEU A 207 5.00 7.69 1.42
C LEU A 207 4.31 8.97 0.93
N ILE A 208 4.67 10.11 1.51
CA ILE A 208 4.06 11.41 1.16
C ILE A 208 4.42 11.76 -0.27
N PRO A 209 3.46 11.96 -1.19
CA PRO A 209 3.75 12.34 -2.58
C PRO A 209 4.44 13.70 -2.64
N LEU A 210 5.71 13.71 -3.05
CA LEU A 210 6.52 14.93 -3.18
C LEU A 210 7.25 14.93 -4.53
N PRO A 211 7.53 16.10 -5.11
CA PRO A 211 8.38 16.18 -6.31
C PRO A 211 9.74 15.49 -6.07
N PRO A 212 10.25 14.70 -7.04
CA PRO A 212 11.52 14.00 -6.89
C PRO A 212 12.71 14.98 -6.89
N THR A 213 13.69 14.75 -6.03
CA THR A 213 14.83 15.68 -5.83
C THR A 213 15.87 15.58 -6.95
N ASN A 214 16.25 14.37 -7.37
CA ASN A 214 17.30 14.17 -8.39
C ASN A 214 16.99 13.00 -9.32
N ARG A 215 15.98 13.17 -10.18
CA ARG A 215 15.51 12.13 -11.10
C ARG A 215 16.55 11.72 -12.15
N ARG A 216 17.37 12.67 -12.62
CA ARG A 216 18.42 12.42 -13.63
C ARG A 216 19.41 11.35 -13.15
N LEU A 217 19.79 11.38 -11.88
CA LEU A 217 20.68 10.36 -11.29
C LEU A 217 20.10 8.94 -11.42
N LEU A 218 18.79 8.77 -11.22
CA LEU A 218 18.14 7.47 -11.35
C LEU A 218 18.15 7.00 -12.82
N GLU A 219 17.79 7.88 -13.75
CA GLU A 219 17.77 7.59 -15.19
C GLU A 219 19.17 7.21 -15.70
N GLU A 220 20.20 7.97 -15.32
CA GLU A 220 21.60 7.66 -15.65
C GLU A 220 22.05 6.31 -15.06
N THR A 221 21.65 6.01 -13.83
CA THR A 221 22.01 4.74 -13.17
C THR A 221 21.36 3.55 -13.88
N ILE A 222 20.09 3.70 -14.31
CA ILE A 222 19.39 2.67 -15.09
C ILE A 222 20.08 2.48 -16.44
N LYS A 223 20.43 3.57 -17.13
CA LYS A 223 21.14 3.51 -18.42
C LYS A 223 22.52 2.85 -18.29
N LYS A 224 23.27 3.14 -17.22
CA LYS A 224 24.54 2.47 -16.92
C LYS A 224 24.36 0.96 -16.73
N LEU A 225 23.31 0.54 -16.03
CA LEU A 225 22.97 -0.88 -15.86
C LEU A 225 22.62 -1.56 -17.20
N GLU A 226 21.95 -0.86 -18.12
CA GLU A 226 21.65 -1.39 -19.46
C GLU A 226 22.90 -1.63 -20.29
N ASN A 227 23.84 -0.68 -20.27
CA ASN A 227 25.11 -0.80 -21.01
C ASN A 227 25.92 -2.00 -20.50
N GLN A 228 26.04 -2.16 -19.18
CA GLN A 228 26.77 -3.29 -18.55
C GLN A 228 26.21 -4.68 -18.84
N LYS A 229 24.97 -4.78 -19.34
CA LYS A 229 24.34 -6.06 -19.71
C LYS A 229 24.26 -6.28 -21.22
N THR A 230 24.74 -5.32 -22.00
CA THR A 230 24.79 -5.41 -23.46
C THR A 230 26.20 -5.75 -23.95
N ASP A 231 27.23 -5.45 -23.13
CA ASP A 231 28.60 -5.96 -23.25
C ASP A 231 28.74 -7.37 -22.62
#